data_AF-A0A358Y0E7-F1
#
_entry.id   AF-A0A358Y0E7-F1
#
_cell.length_a   1.000
_cell.length_b   1.000
_cell.length_c   1.000
_cell.angle_alpha   90.00
_cell.angle_beta   90.00
_cell.angle_gamma   90.00
#
_symmetry.space_group_name_H-M   'P 1'
#
loop_
_entity.id
_entity.type
_entity.pdbx_description
1 polymer ?
#
loop_
_entity_poly.entity_id
_entity_poly.type
_entity_poly.pdbx_seq_one_letter_code
_entity_poly.pdbx_strand_id
1 'polypeptide(L)'
;MPYAFVVFIVVPLLEMFLLFEVADRIGGIQTLLMVVLTAVIGVQVLKQQGFSTLLRANDRIRQGQLPAQEIVEGMLLAVAGAMLLTPGFLTDV
;
A
#
# COMPACT_ATOMS: atom_id res chain seq x y z
N MET A 1 -8.64 -2.54 -20.81
CA MET A 1 -9.59 -1.88 -19.88
C MET A 1 -10.44 -2.85 -19.04
N PRO A 2 -11.02 -3.97 -19.54
CA PRO A 2 -11.83 -4.85 -18.67
C PRO A 2 -11.00 -5.67 -17.68
N TYR A 3 -9.77 -6.05 -18.06
CA TYR A 3 -8.92 -6.93 -17.25
C TYR A 3 -8.47 -6.31 -15.92
N ALA A 4 -8.23 -4.99 -15.87
CA ALA A 4 -7.80 -4.31 -14.64
C ALA A 4 -8.90 -4.35 -13.57
N PHE A 5 -10.16 -4.17 -13.98
CA PHE A 5 -11.31 -4.27 -13.09
C PHE A 5 -11.51 -5.69 -12.56
N VAL A 6 -11.33 -6.69 -13.41
CA VAL A 6 -11.38 -8.11 -13.01
C VAL A 6 -10.28 -8.41 -11.98
N VAL A 7 -9.05 -7.99 -12.23
CA VAL A 7 -7.93 -8.18 -11.28
C VAL A 7 -8.21 -7.48 -9.95
N PHE A 8 -8.72 -6.25 -9.98
CA PHE A 8 -9.05 -5.48 -8.79
C PHE A 8 -10.12 -6.14 -7.91
N ILE A 9 -11.04 -6.93 -8.48
CA ILE A 9 -12.05 -7.68 -7.72
C ILE A 9 -11.52 -9.04 -7.30
N VAL A 10 -10.91 -9.79 -8.21
CA VAL A 10 -10.49 -11.17 -7.98
C VAL A 10 -9.38 -11.26 -6.94
N VAL A 11 -8.41 -10.32 -6.97
CA VAL A 11 -7.26 -10.34 -6.05
C VAL A 11 -7.73 -10.20 -4.58
N PRO A 12 -8.50 -9.17 -4.18
CA PRO A 12 -9.01 -9.08 -2.80
C PRO A 12 -9.88 -10.25 -2.36
N LEU A 13 -10.62 -10.88 -3.29
CA LEU A 13 -11.39 -12.07 -2.96
C LEU A 13 -10.48 -13.25 -2.64
N LEU A 14 -9.44 -13.48 -3.44
CA LEU A 14 -8.44 -14.52 -3.19
C LEU A 14 -7.66 -14.27 -1.89
N GLU A 15 -7.30 -13.01 -1.61
CA GLU A 15 -6.73 -12.56 -0.34
C GLU A 15 -7.62 -12.96 0.85
N MET A 16 -8.94 -12.72 0.77
CA MET A 16 -9.88 -13.12 1.82
C MET A 16 -9.93 -14.65 2.02
N PHE A 17 -9.91 -15.43 0.95
CA PHE A 17 -9.84 -16.90 1.04
C PHE A 17 -8.57 -17.36 1.74
N LEU A 18 -7.42 -16.78 1.40
CA LEU A 18 -6.14 -17.09 2.04
C LEU A 18 -6.13 -16.69 3.52
N LEU A 19 -6.71 -15.55 3.88
CA LEU A 19 -6.85 -15.15 5.28
C LEU A 19 -7.65 -16.15 6.09
N PHE A 20 -8.74 -16.71 5.55
CA PHE A 20 -9.49 -17.75 6.24
C PHE A 20 -8.67 -19.03 6.41
N GLU A 21 -7.99 -19.48 5.36
CA GLU A 21 -7.12 -20.66 5.42
C GLU A 21 -5.99 -20.50 6.46
N VAL A 22 -5.37 -19.31 6.51
CA VAL A 22 -4.34 -19.00 7.52
C VAL A 22 -4.97 -18.93 8.91
N ALA A 23 -6.13 -18.29 9.06
CA ALA A 23 -6.84 -18.22 10.34
C ALA A 23 -7.22 -19.59 10.88
N ASP A 24 -7.58 -20.55 10.03
CA ASP A 24 -7.88 -21.93 10.44
C ASP A 24 -6.62 -22.70 10.88
N ARG A 25 -5.46 -22.40 10.30
CA ARG A 25 -4.19 -23.08 10.61
C ARG A 25 -3.49 -22.57 11.87
N ILE A 26 -3.48 -21.26 12.09
CA ILE A 26 -2.72 -20.62 13.18
C ILE A 26 -3.61 -19.83 14.16
N GLY A 27 -4.89 -19.68 13.86
CA GLY A 27 -5.86 -18.96 14.68
C GLY A 27 -6.11 -17.52 14.18
N GLY A 28 -7.36 -17.08 14.30
CA GLY A 28 -7.80 -15.76 13.84
C GLY A 28 -7.08 -14.59 14.51
N ILE A 29 -6.75 -14.69 15.80
CA ILE A 29 -6.02 -13.63 16.52
C ILE A 29 -4.59 -13.47 15.99
N GLN A 30 -3.89 -14.58 15.73
CA GLN A 30 -2.52 -14.53 15.19
C GLN A 30 -2.52 -13.96 13.77
N THR A 31 -3.51 -14.36 12.96
CA THR A 31 -3.70 -13.85 11.60
C THR A 31 -3.98 -12.35 11.60
N LEU A 32 -4.89 -11.89 12.48
CA LEU A 32 -5.18 -10.47 12.64
C LEU A 32 -3.94 -9.68 13.06
N LEU A 33 -3.15 -10.20 14.00
CA LEU A 33 -1.90 -9.56 14.43
C LEU A 33 -0.90 -9.41 13.27
N MET A 34 -0.79 -10.42 12.40
CA MET A 34 0.07 -10.31 11.22
C MET A 34 -0.41 -9.22 10.26
N VAL A 35 -1.71 -9.17 9.95
CA VAL A 35 -2.29 -8.12 9.08
C VAL A 35 -2.05 -6.73 9.67
N VAL A 36 -2.28 -6.57 10.98
CA VAL A 36 -2.05 -5.29 11.66
C VAL A 36 -0.56 -4.92 11.64
N LEU A 37 0.34 -5.88 11.85
CA LEU A 37 1.77 -5.65 11.84
C LEU A 37 2.26 -5.22 10.47
N THR A 38 1.85 -5.88 9.39
CA THR A 38 2.21 -5.50 8.02
C THR A 38 1.64 -4.13 7.66
N ALA A 39 0.39 -3.84 8.02
CA ALA A 39 -0.21 -2.53 7.81
C ALA A 39 0.57 -1.42 8.55
N VAL A 40 0.96 -1.63 9.81
CA VAL A 40 1.76 -0.67 10.58
C VAL A 40 3.11 -0.42 9.92
N ILE A 41 3.80 -1.48 9.48
CA ILE A 41 5.09 -1.36 8.78
C ILE A 41 4.91 -0.58 7.47
N GLY A 42 3.92 -0.94 6.65
CA GLY A 42 3.65 -0.27 5.39
C GLY A 42 3.32 1.21 5.58
N VAL A 43 2.49 1.56 6.57
CA VAL A 43 2.16 2.96 6.88
C VAL A 43 3.42 3.73 7.30
N GLN A 44 4.31 3.13 8.09
CA GLN A 44 5.56 3.77 8.47
C GLN A 44 6.45 4.07 7.27
N VAL A 45 6.57 3.13 6.33
CA VAL A 45 7.33 3.31 5.08
C VAL A 45 6.71 4.44 4.24
N LEU A 46 5.39 4.41 4.04
CA LEU A 46 4.66 5.45 3.30
C LEU A 46 4.81 6.83 3.92
N LYS A 47 4.76 6.94 5.25
CA LYS A 47 4.96 8.21 5.96
C LYS A 47 6.37 8.77 5.73
N GLN A 48 7.39 7.92 5.79
CA GLN A 48 8.78 8.33 5.56
C GLN A 48 8.99 8.81 4.13
N GLN A 49 8.53 8.03 3.14
CA GLN A 49 8.65 8.39 1.72
C GLN A 49 7.80 9.62 1.36
N GLY A 50 6.58 9.71 1.89
CA GLY A 50 5.68 10.85 1.70
C GLY A 50 6.30 12.14 2.23
N PHE A 51 6.84 12.13 3.45
CA PHE A 51 7.51 13.29 4.02
C PHE A 51 8.72 13.72 3.19
N SER A 52 9.60 12.77 2.81
CA SER A 52 10.75 13.06 1.95
C SER A 52 10.35 13.66 0.60
N THR A 53 9.28 13.16 -0.01
CA THR A 53 8.75 13.65 -1.29
C THR A 53 8.22 15.08 -1.17
N LEU A 54 7.51 15.38 -0.07
CA LEU A 54 7.02 16.73 0.22
C LEU A 54 8.16 17.73 0.43
N LEU A 55 9.23 17.34 1.13
CA LEU A 55 10.40 18.21 1.31
C LEU A 55 11.06 18.54 -0.02
N ARG A 56 11.34 17.51 -0.84
CA ARG A 56 11.94 17.68 -2.17
C ARG A 56 11.06 18.55 -3.08
N ALA A 57 9.76 18.35 -3.06
CA ALA A 57 8.81 19.17 -3.81
C ALA A 57 8.87 20.65 -3.36
N ASN A 58 8.93 20.90 -2.05
CA ASN A 58 9.03 22.26 -1.51
C ASN A 58 10.34 22.95 -1.94
N ASP A 59 11.46 22.23 -1.88
CA ASP A 59 12.77 22.75 -2.28
C ASP A 59 12.82 23.09 -3.78
N ARG A 60 12.24 22.25 -4.64
CA ARG A 60 12.08 22.52 -6.08
C ARG A 60 11.28 23.79 -6.34
N ILE A 61 10.13 23.94 -5.68
CA ILE A 61 9.27 25.12 -5.81
C ILE A 61 10.01 26.38 -5.36
N ARG A 62 10.76 26.32 -4.24
CA ARG A 62 11.58 27.44 -3.75
C ARG A 62 12.68 27.85 -4.73
N GLN A 63 13.19 26.91 -5.52
CA GLN A 63 14.17 27.16 -6.58
C GLN A 63 13.53 27.66 -7.89
N GLY A 64 12.20 27.88 -7.92
CA GLY A 64 11.47 28.26 -9.13
C GLY A 64 11.34 27.13 -10.15
N GLN A 65 11.60 25.88 -9.75
CA GLN A 65 11.48 24.70 -10.61
C GLN A 65 10.12 24.01 -10.42
N LEU A 66 9.62 23.39 -11.49
CA LEU A 66 8.39 22.60 -11.45
C LEU A 66 8.67 21.20 -10.84
N PRO A 67 8.00 20.80 -9.73
CA PRO A 67 8.22 19.51 -9.07
C PRO A 67 7.42 18.36 -9.74
N ALA A 68 7.56 18.19 -11.06
CA ALA A 68 6.75 17.22 -11.81
C ALA A 68 6.98 15.77 -11.32
N GLN A 69 8.23 15.44 -10.99
CA GLN A 69 8.58 14.10 -10.52
C GLN A 69 7.98 13.82 -9.14
N GLU A 70 8.07 14.77 -8.22
CA GLU A 70 7.57 14.63 -6.86
C GLU A 70 6.04 14.54 -6.81
N ILE A 71 5.34 15.16 -7.77
CA ILE A 71 3.89 14.98 -7.95
C ILE A 71 3.56 13.54 -8.35
N VAL A 72 4.30 12.96 -9.30
CA VAL A 72 4.12 11.55 -9.71
C VAL A 72 4.44 10.60 -8.57
N GLU A 73 5.54 10.81 -7.85
CA GLU A 73 5.90 10.05 -6.65
C GLU A 73 4.77 10.15 -5.60
N GLY A 74 4.23 11.35 -5.35
CA GLY A 74 3.11 11.55 -4.43
C GLY A 74 1.84 10.80 -4.85
N MET A 75 1.52 10.77 -6.15
CA MET A 75 0.39 9.99 -6.67
C MET A 75 0.61 8.48 -6.49
N LEU A 76 1.81 7.98 -6.79
CA LEU A 76 2.16 6.57 -6.61
C LEU A 76 2.09 6.17 -5.12
N LEU A 77 2.57 7.03 -4.22
CA LEU A 77 2.46 6.82 -2.78
C LEU A 77 1.00 6.76 -2.31
N ALA A 78 0.12 7.57 -2.87
CA ALA A 78 -1.32 7.52 -2.57
C ALA A 78 -1.95 6.20 -3.03
N VAL A 79 -1.60 5.73 -4.22
CA VAL A 79 -2.05 4.42 -4.74
C VAL A 79 -1.52 3.29 -3.87
N ALA A 80 -0.23 3.32 -3.50
CA ALA A 80 0.36 2.34 -2.59
C ALA A 80 -0.34 2.33 -1.21
N GLY A 81 -0.70 3.50 -0.68
CA GLY A 81 -1.49 3.62 0.55
C GLY A 81 -2.89 3.03 0.43
N ALA A 82 -3.56 3.20 -0.72
CA ALA A 82 -4.84 2.56 -0.98
C ALA A 82 -4.73 1.04 -1.07
N MET A 83 -3.65 0.52 -1.69
CA MET A 83 -3.40 -0.93 -1.76
C MET A 83 -3.03 -1.54 -0.40
N LEU A 84 -2.47 -0.76 0.53
CA LEU A 84 -2.18 -1.23 1.89
C LEU A 84 -3.45 -1.50 2.72
N LEU A 85 -4.61 -1.00 2.29
CA LEU A 85 -5.90 -1.30 2.93
C LEU A 85 -6.32 -2.75 2.73
N THR A 86 -5.88 -3.36 1.63
CA THR A 86 -6.02 -4.79 1.43
C THR A 86 -4.85 -5.48 2.12
N PRO A 87 -5.09 -6.60 2.85
CA PRO A 87 -4.01 -7.50 3.22
C PRO A 87 -3.21 -7.87 1.97
N GLY A 88 -1.92 -8.19 2.14
CA GLY A 88 -1.01 -8.53 1.03
C GLY A 88 -0.53 -9.98 1.08
N PHE A 89 -1.34 -10.90 1.62
CA PHE A 89 -0.91 -12.30 1.76
C PHE A 89 -0.63 -12.97 0.42
N LEU A 90 -1.30 -12.54 -0.64
CA LEU A 90 -1.04 -12.98 -2.01
C LEU A 90 -0.13 -12.01 -2.74
N THR A 91 -0.27 -10.70 -2.51
CA THR A 91 0.46 -9.67 -3.27
C THR A 91 1.90 -9.45 -2.84
N ASP A 92 2.26 -9.82 -1.61
CA ASP A 92 3.59 -9.58 -1.04
C ASP A 92 4.54 -10.80 -1.18
N VAL A 93 4.07 -11.90 -1.79
CA VAL A 93 4.85 -13.13 -2.10
C VAL A 93 5.51 -13.03 -3.46
#